data_AF-A0A1G7XSK5-F1
#
_entry.id   AF-A0A1G7XSK5-F1
#
_cell.length_a   1.000
_cell.length_b   1.000
_cell.length_c   1.000
_cell.angle_alpha   90.00
_cell.angle_beta   90.00
_cell.angle_gamma   90.00
#
_symmetry.space_group_name_H-M   'P 1'
#
loop_
_entity.id
_entity.type
_entity.pdbx_description
1 polymer ?
#
loop_
_entity_poly.entity_id
_entity_poly.type
_entity_poly.pdbx_seq_one_letter_code
_entity_poly.pdbx_strand_id
1 'polypeptide(L)'
;MPHMTVTDIATWGTAAHVRAALERELEGALVEVPHDDEAPRWAFGEALRRSLVLRQNHPFDVVALGLPDLLRYRDLVAGSEVTLRATKIDAYFVRKDGSAEQYVPETE
;
A
#
# COMPACT_ATOMS: atom_id res chain seq x y z
N MET A 1 17.89 -30.27 -6.29
CA MET A 1 17.04 -29.34 -5.53
C MET A 1 17.50 -27.93 -5.91
N PRO A 2 16.83 -27.19 -6.79
CA PRO A 2 17.29 -25.86 -7.14
C PRO A 2 17.07 -24.94 -5.93
N HIS A 3 18.14 -24.25 -5.52
CA HIS A 3 18.14 -23.27 -4.46
C HIS A 3 17.26 -22.09 -4.87
N MET A 4 16.13 -21.93 -4.19
CA MET A 4 15.26 -20.77 -4.34
C MET A 4 15.96 -19.58 -3.67
N THR A 5 16.63 -18.75 -4.47
CA THR A 5 17.28 -17.53 -4.00
C THR A 5 16.23 -16.49 -3.63
N VAL A 6 16.42 -15.83 -2.48
CA VAL A 6 15.58 -14.75 -1.92
C VAL A 6 15.35 -13.58 -2.92
N THR A 7 16.14 -13.53 -3.98
CA THR A 7 16.09 -12.55 -5.07
C THR A 7 14.91 -12.73 -6.04
N ASP A 8 14.28 -13.90 -6.13
CA ASP A 8 13.15 -14.15 -7.05
C ASP A 8 11.82 -13.53 -6.59
N ILE A 9 11.78 -13.01 -5.36
CA ILE A 9 10.56 -12.40 -4.77
C ILE A 9 10.50 -10.88 -5.04
N ALA A 10 11.57 -10.27 -5.57
CA ALA A 10 11.88 -8.90 -5.16
C ALA A 10 11.42 -7.74 -6.06
N THR A 11 11.02 -7.88 -7.34
CA THR A 11 10.96 -6.62 -8.14
C THR A 11 9.83 -6.44 -9.16
N TRP A 12 9.13 -7.46 -9.65
CA TRP A 12 8.12 -7.24 -10.73
C TRP A 12 6.71 -7.74 -10.42
N GLY A 13 6.53 -8.49 -9.33
CA GLY A 13 5.24 -9.08 -8.96
C GLY A 13 4.46 -8.34 -7.87
N THR A 14 5.15 -7.67 -6.93
CA THR A 14 4.49 -7.16 -5.71
C THR A 14 3.56 -5.99 -5.96
N ALA A 15 4.03 -4.92 -6.61
CA ALA A 15 3.22 -3.71 -6.84
C ALA A 15 2.04 -3.98 -7.79
N ALA A 16 2.27 -4.76 -8.86
CA ALA A 16 1.22 -5.16 -9.80
C ALA A 16 0.18 -6.08 -9.12
N HIS A 17 0.62 -7.00 -8.26
CA HIS A 17 -0.27 -7.86 -7.48
C HIS A 17 -1.09 -7.06 -6.47
N VAL A 18 -0.46 -6.17 -5.71
CA VAL A 18 -1.13 -5.28 -4.74
C VAL A 18 -2.19 -4.43 -5.45
N ARG A 19 -1.82 -3.83 -6.59
CA ARG A 19 -2.75 -3.02 -7.39
C ARG A 19 -3.92 -3.86 -7.90
N ALA A 20 -3.66 -5.02 -8.50
CA ALA A 20 -4.70 -5.88 -9.04
C ALA A 20 -5.65 -6.42 -7.95
N ALA A 21 -5.15 -6.67 -6.74
CA ALA A 21 -5.98 -7.06 -5.61
C ALA A 21 -6.93 -5.92 -5.20
N LEU A 22 -6.40 -4.70 -5.06
CA LEU A 22 -7.19 -3.55 -4.60
C LEU A 22 -8.14 -3.01 -5.66
N GLU A 23 -7.77 -3.03 -6.94
CA GLU A 23 -8.71 -2.67 -8.03
C GLU A 23 -9.93 -3.61 -8.07
N ARG A 24 -9.77 -4.87 -7.62
CA ARG A 24 -10.89 -5.83 -7.52
C ARG A 24 -11.73 -5.62 -6.27
N GLU A 25 -11.12 -5.19 -5.17
CA GLU A 25 -11.80 -5.02 -3.88
C GLU A 25 -12.46 -3.64 -3.75
N LEU A 26 -11.85 -2.61 -4.35
CA LEU A 26 -12.23 -1.21 -4.24
C LEU A 26 -12.63 -0.65 -5.61
N GLU A 27 -13.79 -1.08 -6.11
CA GLU A 27 -14.30 -0.63 -7.40
C GLU A 27 -14.43 0.92 -7.43
N GLY A 28 -13.68 1.56 -8.33
CA GLY A 28 -13.67 3.01 -8.51
C GLY A 28 -12.75 3.79 -7.56
N ALA A 29 -11.96 3.13 -6.72
CA ALA A 29 -10.97 3.81 -5.88
C ALA A 29 -9.70 4.20 -6.65
N LEU A 30 -9.10 5.32 -6.25
CA LEU A 30 -7.79 5.77 -6.72
C LEU A 30 -6.72 5.13 -5.85
N VAL A 31 -6.05 4.10 -6.38
CA VAL A 31 -5.06 3.30 -5.65
C VAL A 31 -3.64 3.69 -6.02
N GLU A 32 -2.84 4.03 -5.02
CA GLU A 32 -1.38 4.17 -5.16
C GLU A 32 -0.67 3.00 -4.49
N VAL A 33 0.42 2.55 -5.11
CA VAL A 33 1.24 1.43 -4.62
C VAL A 33 2.72 1.80 -4.67
N PRO A 34 3.54 1.39 -3.69
CA PRO A 34 4.99 1.52 -3.77
C PRO A 34 5.53 0.83 -5.03
N HIS A 35 6.36 1.53 -5.78
CA HIS A 35 6.95 1.01 -7.02
C HIS A 35 8.26 0.24 -6.80
N ASP A 36 8.85 0.31 -5.60
CA ASP A 36 10.18 -0.23 -5.31
C ASP A 36 10.23 -0.81 -3.88
N ASP A 37 10.52 -2.11 -3.77
CA ASP A 37 10.64 -2.80 -2.49
C ASP A 37 12.08 -2.81 -1.92
N GLU A 38 13.08 -2.40 -2.70
CA GLU A 38 14.48 -2.33 -2.23
C GLU A 38 14.70 -1.18 -1.24
N ALA A 39 13.86 -0.14 -1.32
CA ALA A 39 13.85 1.00 -0.40
C ALA A 39 12.45 1.27 0.20
N PRO A 40 11.92 0.41 1.10
CA PRO A 40 10.52 0.47 1.55
C PRO A 40 10.10 1.83 2.14
N ARG A 41 10.99 2.49 2.88
CA ARG A 41 10.71 3.80 3.47
C ARG A 41 10.57 4.89 2.42
N TRP A 42 11.43 4.87 1.40
CA TRP A 42 11.38 5.83 0.30
C TRP A 42 10.16 5.58 -0.57
N ALA A 43 9.92 4.32 -0.93
CA ALA A 43 8.79 3.94 -1.78
C ALA A 43 7.43 4.18 -1.11
N PHE A 44 7.32 3.92 0.21
CA PHE A 44 6.17 4.31 1.02
C PHE A 44 5.96 5.83 1.00
N GLY A 45 7.03 6.60 1.23
CA GLY A 45 6.95 8.07 1.24
C GLY A 45 6.50 8.64 -0.11
N GLU A 46 7.00 8.10 -1.21
CA GLU A 46 6.59 8.51 -2.56
C GLU A 46 5.15 8.09 -2.87
N ALA A 47 4.73 6.88 -2.49
CA ALA A 47 3.35 6.43 -2.65
C ALA A 47 2.38 7.30 -1.82
N LEU A 48 2.70 7.57 -0.55
CA LEU A 48 1.92 8.47 0.29
C LEU A 48 1.84 9.88 -0.30
N ARG A 49 2.95 10.42 -0.81
CA ARG A 49 2.97 11.72 -1.49
C ARG A 49 2.02 11.74 -2.69
N ARG A 50 1.99 10.69 -3.50
CA ARG A 50 1.08 10.57 -4.65
C ARG A 50 -0.37 10.44 -4.20
N SER A 51 -0.66 9.65 -3.17
CA SER A 51 -2.00 9.56 -2.57
C SER A 51 -2.50 10.92 -2.08
N LEU A 52 -1.63 11.73 -1.48
CA LEU A 52 -1.97 13.09 -1.07
C LEU A 52 -2.32 13.99 -2.27
N VAL A 53 -1.55 13.88 -3.36
CA VAL A 53 -1.85 14.61 -4.61
C VAL A 53 -3.18 14.15 -5.21
N LEU A 54 -3.45 12.84 -5.23
CA LEU A 54 -4.74 12.32 -5.68
C LEU A 54 -5.89 12.85 -4.83
N ARG A 55 -5.77 12.83 -3.49
CA ARG A 55 -6.78 13.37 -2.58
C ARG A 55 -7.03 14.86 -2.82
N GLN A 56 -6.00 15.64 -3.17
CA GLN A 56 -6.16 17.06 -3.50
C GLN A 56 -6.90 17.27 -4.83
N ASN A 57 -6.59 16.46 -5.85
CA ASN A 57 -7.23 16.55 -7.17
C ASN A 57 -8.63 15.93 -7.20
N HIS A 58 -8.87 14.95 -6.33
CA HIS A 58 -10.07 14.14 -6.25
C HIS A 58 -10.63 14.15 -4.81
N PRO A 59 -11.14 15.29 -4.34
CA PRO A 59 -11.52 15.47 -2.93
C PRO A 59 -12.66 14.56 -2.47
N PHE A 60 -13.49 14.07 -3.40
CA PHE A 60 -14.66 13.24 -3.11
C PHE A 60 -14.46 11.75 -3.43
N ASP A 61 -13.40 11.39 -4.16
CA ASP A 61 -13.16 9.99 -4.55
C ASP A 61 -12.53 9.21 -3.38
N VAL A 62 -12.65 7.89 -3.40
CA VAL A 62 -11.93 7.03 -2.46
C VAL A 62 -10.47 6.99 -2.88
N VAL A 63 -9.55 7.28 -1.96
CA VAL A 63 -8.11 7.21 -2.19
C VAL A 63 -7.53 6.18 -1.26
N ALA A 64 -6.89 5.17 -1.85
CA ALA A 64 -6.30 4.06 -1.11
C ALA A 64 -4.79 3.98 -1.35
N LEU A 65 -4.06 3.64 -0.31
CA LEU A 65 -2.65 3.28 -0.35
C LEU A 65 -2.54 1.77 -0.20
N GLY A 66 -2.15 1.09 -1.28
CA GLY A 66 -1.94 -0.34 -1.30
C GLY A 66 -0.50 -0.70 -0.99
N LEU A 67 -0.30 -1.59 -0.02
CA LEU A 67 1.01 -2.03 0.43
C LEU A 67 1.05 -3.55 0.46
N PRO A 68 2.20 -4.19 0.18
CA PRO A 68 2.33 -5.61 0.48
C PRO A 68 2.35 -5.83 2.00
N ASP A 69 1.79 -6.95 2.44
CA ASP A 69 1.72 -7.34 3.85
C ASP A 69 3.10 -7.75 4.39
N LEU A 70 3.96 -6.75 4.60
CA LEU A 70 5.29 -6.88 5.16
C LEU A 70 5.37 -6.04 6.44
N LEU A 71 6.07 -6.57 7.46
CA LEU A 71 6.25 -5.90 8.75
C LEU A 71 6.74 -4.45 8.61
N ARG A 72 7.67 -4.20 7.68
CA ARG A 72 8.22 -2.85 7.44
C ARG A 72 7.16 -1.85 6.97
N TYR A 73 6.23 -2.27 6.12
CA TYR A 73 5.14 -1.38 5.68
C TYR A 73 4.10 -1.20 6.78
N ARG A 74 3.83 -2.23 7.60
CA ARG A 74 2.97 -2.09 8.80
C ARG A 74 3.52 -1.05 9.77
N ASP A 75 4.83 -1.09 10.08
CA ASP A 75 5.47 -0.11 10.95
C ASP A 75 5.40 1.32 10.38
N LEU A 76 5.56 1.47 9.07
CA LEU A 76 5.50 2.77 8.39
C LEU A 76 4.08 3.38 8.40
N VAL A 77 3.06 2.54 8.20
CA VAL A 77 1.65 2.93 8.28
C VAL A 77 1.29 3.34 9.71
N ALA A 78 1.65 2.54 10.70
CA ALA A 78 1.42 2.87 12.11
C ALA A 78 2.11 4.19 12.49
N GLY A 79 3.36 4.40 12.04
CA GLY A 79 4.07 5.67 12.23
C GLY A 79 3.47 6.87 11.48
N SER A 80 2.55 6.63 10.53
CA SER A 80 1.91 7.65 9.69
C SER A 80 0.40 7.79 9.93
N GLU A 81 -0.14 7.12 10.96
CA GLU A 81 -1.57 7.01 11.23
C GLU A 81 -2.28 8.38 11.25
N VAL A 82 -1.72 9.35 12.00
CA VAL A 82 -2.28 10.70 12.12
C VAL A 82 -2.42 11.36 10.74
N THR A 83 -1.45 11.17 9.86
CA THR A 83 -1.47 11.73 8.50
C THR A 83 -2.53 11.05 7.65
N LEU A 84 -2.58 9.71 7.65
CA LEU A 84 -3.56 8.94 6.89
C LEU A 84 -5.00 9.28 7.31
N ARG A 85 -5.24 9.38 8.63
CA ARG A 85 -6.54 9.77 9.18
C ARG A 85 -6.92 11.20 8.81
N ALA A 86 -6.00 12.16 8.97
CA ALA A 86 -6.26 13.57 8.65
C ALA A 86 -6.56 13.78 7.16
N THR A 87 -5.99 12.95 6.29
CA THR A 87 -6.10 13.06 4.83
C THR A 87 -7.15 12.12 4.24
N LYS A 88 -7.82 11.31 5.09
CA LYS A 88 -8.80 10.30 4.68
C LYS A 88 -8.23 9.38 3.59
N ILE A 89 -6.98 8.96 3.74
CA ILE A 89 -6.34 7.99 2.87
C ILE A 89 -6.40 6.65 3.59
N ASP A 90 -7.10 5.70 3.01
CA ASP A 90 -7.21 4.35 3.57
C ASP A 90 -5.97 3.55 3.18
N ALA A 91 -5.34 2.87 4.15
CA ALA A 91 -4.22 1.99 3.88
C ALA A 91 -4.68 0.53 3.87
N TYR A 92 -4.19 -0.24 2.90
CA TYR A 92 -4.50 -1.66 2.76
C TYR A 92 -3.24 -2.49 2.64
N PHE A 93 -3.19 -3.62 3.35
CA PHE A 93 -2.15 -4.62 3.25
C PHE A 93 -2.62 -5.79 2.41
N VAL A 94 -1.94 -6.05 1.30
CA VAL A 94 -2.26 -7.15 0.40
C VAL A 94 -1.32 -8.32 0.65
N ARG A 95 -1.92 -9.47 0.94
CA ARG A 95 -1.22 -10.74 1.14
C ARG A 95 -0.91 -11.42 -0.19
N LYS A 96 -0.02 -12.41 -0.15
CA LYS A 96 0.38 -13.18 -1.35
C LYS A 96 -0.77 -13.95 -1.99
N ASP A 97 -1.80 -14.31 -1.23
CA ASP A 97 -3.02 -14.96 -1.73
C ASP A 97 -3.99 -13.98 -2.43
N GLY A 98 -3.67 -12.67 -2.41
CA GLY A 98 -4.49 -11.63 -3.01
C GLY A 98 -5.57 -11.08 -2.10
N SER A 99 -5.66 -11.53 -0.84
CA SER A 99 -6.55 -10.90 0.14
C SER A 99 -6.00 -9.55 0.57
N ALA A 100 -6.87 -8.53 0.64
CA ALA A 100 -6.52 -7.25 1.24
C ALA A 100 -7.09 -7.13 2.67
N GLU A 101 -6.32 -6.48 3.52
CA GLU A 101 -6.67 -6.16 4.90
C GLU A 101 -6.58 -4.64 5.05
N GLN A 102 -7.71 -3.97 5.31
CA GLN A 102 -7.69 -2.55 5.63
C GLN A 102 -6.99 -2.34 6.96
N TYR A 103 -6.04 -1.41 7.01
CA TYR A 103 -5.48 -0.94 8.25
C TYR A 103 -6.55 -0.16 9.02
N VAL A 104 -6.92 -0.69 10.19
CA VAL A 104 -7.76 0.00 11.15
C VAL A 104 -6.88 0.33 12.36
N PRO A 105 -6.73 1.60 12.74
CA PRO A 105 -6.00 1.94 13.94
C PRO A 105 -6.70 1.31 15.14
N GLU A 106 -5.93 0.73 16.06
CA GLU A 106 -6.47 0.27 17.34
C GLU A 106 -7.00 1.51 18.07
N THR A 107 -8.32 1.63 18.16
CA THR A 107 -8.95 2.69 18.95
C THR A 107 -8.51 2.55 20.40
N GLU A 108 -7.81 3.56 20.93
CA GLU A 108 -7.68 3.82 22.37
C GLU A 108 -9.05 4.03 23.03
#